data_AF-X6LT64-F1
#
_entry.id   AF-X6LT64-F1
#
_cell.length_a   1.000
_cell.length_b   1.000
_cell.length_c   1.000
_cell.angle_alpha   90.00
_cell.angle_beta   90.00
_cell.angle_gamma   90.00
#
_symmetry.space_group_name_H-M   'P 1'
#
loop_
_entity.id
_entity.type
_entity.pdbx_description
1 polymer ?
#
loop_
_entity_poly.entity_id
_entity_poly.type
_entity_poly.pdbx_seq_one_letter_code
_entity_poly.pdbx_strand_id
1 'polypeptide(L)'
;MIVDKHHDKFAEQMLMVLTLDFECNLGKEWHADLLKVEDYNKASDFEKAVESFFNPKSNKNRLLLQYRYEPQNQTQFIQIKHILQKAHHKHLKSENKELKKTVVCIIHIGKGVVDGSFPLIFSRKWKYVYIDYLSCTESINLKTLLTQRVTDVIKNEPTPNICNNIRRALGHLRFPACVDVYKELERVSLLFKDNVFEELQAVIKQRLLSVLSIGLINEPIAHIILQCAKRSKNDENQLCEGSFFEHYKHTTDKLVTMGLINILLACYENCYFQTCFNGFERQMTELDHIFVSCAKSFSLLQIEEIKQVTSRLAEDTIELHVVPIKYIAQFPFSHLLHRWCQKQLVDEIVNNPRVMALDETIKIEDVKVEEIKTDEIKTEEMNIEETKVEDQKTSEQHQFITTQSGKRIKIVQSGKLLATRLVEFFSLNNCSEDTCQRYVMDVIVEIFSVASNLVPSLKDIILCIACTVCGSISLANCETVLYFYGDVIMKYVTIFSLIKGTDINQLEISVEQTLPSFDLLVQITNNLCQHFFNINIGINFLKQFFGITFSASIAYKKKK
;
A
#
# COMPACT_ATOMS: atom_id res chain seq x y z
N MET A 1 17.07 37.49 -1.65
CA MET A 1 17.13 37.26 -0.17
C MET A 1 16.61 38.50 0.58
N ILE A 2 16.31 38.46 1.89
CA ILE A 2 15.89 39.65 2.68
C ILE A 2 16.87 40.83 2.54
N VAL A 3 18.15 40.51 2.28
CA VAL A 3 19.24 41.45 2.02
C VAL A 3 18.95 42.38 0.84
N ASP A 4 18.34 41.88 -0.25
CA ASP A 4 18.07 42.69 -1.45
C ASP A 4 16.84 43.59 -1.26
N LYS A 5 15.82 43.12 -0.53
CA LYS A 5 14.58 43.87 -0.25
C LYS A 5 14.77 45.09 0.64
N HIS A 6 15.94 45.26 1.25
CA HIS A 6 16.22 46.34 2.20
C HIS A 6 17.45 47.18 1.84
N HIS A 7 18.00 47.03 0.63
CA HIS A 7 19.20 47.72 0.15
C HIS A 7 19.16 49.25 0.39
N ASP A 8 18.01 49.89 0.18
CA ASP A 8 17.87 51.35 0.35
C ASP A 8 17.75 51.82 1.81
N LYS A 9 17.41 50.94 2.75
CA LYS A 9 17.28 51.27 4.18
C LYS A 9 18.59 51.09 4.96
N PHE A 10 19.64 50.57 4.33
CA PHE A 10 20.91 50.22 4.98
C PHE A 10 22.10 51.11 4.62
N ALA A 11 21.91 52.20 3.85
CA ALA A 11 23.03 53.04 3.44
C ALA A 11 23.85 53.63 4.61
N GLU A 12 23.29 53.72 5.82
CA GLU A 12 23.97 54.21 7.03
C GLU A 12 24.28 53.14 8.08
N GLN A 13 23.82 51.90 7.88
CA GLN A 13 23.92 50.79 8.84
C GLN A 13 24.39 49.50 8.18
N MET A 14 25.26 48.75 8.87
CA MET A 14 25.70 47.44 8.43
C MET A 14 24.74 46.37 8.96
N LEU A 15 24.59 45.28 8.21
CA LEU A 15 23.72 44.16 8.59
C LEU A 15 24.55 43.06 9.24
N MET A 16 24.12 42.60 10.42
CA MET A 16 24.65 41.43 11.10
C MET A 16 23.59 40.34 11.05
N VAL A 17 23.90 39.25 10.34
CA VAL A 17 23.06 38.06 10.21
C VAL A 17 23.59 37.03 11.20
N LEU A 18 22.76 36.66 12.16
CA LEU A 18 23.04 35.55 13.08
C LEU A 18 22.35 34.31 12.54
N THR A 19 23.06 33.19 12.48
CA THR A 19 22.50 31.95 11.96
C THR A 19 23.05 30.73 12.69
N LEU A 20 22.20 29.72 12.78
CA LEU A 20 22.52 28.37 13.24
C LEU A 20 22.70 27.41 12.05
N ASP A 21 22.63 27.91 10.83
CA ASP A 21 22.74 27.12 9.61
C ASP A 21 24.21 26.83 9.24
N PHE A 22 24.42 25.88 8.33
CA PHE A 22 25.76 25.52 7.84
C PHE A 22 26.31 26.57 6.87
N GLU A 23 27.63 26.76 6.90
CA GLU A 23 28.34 27.70 6.02
C GLU A 23 28.15 27.41 4.52
N CYS A 24 27.98 26.13 4.17
CA CYS A 24 27.80 25.67 2.80
C CYS A 24 26.41 25.94 2.22
N ASN A 25 25.44 26.35 3.05
CA ASN A 25 24.05 26.58 2.63
C ASN A 25 23.85 27.94 1.96
N LEU A 26 24.89 28.78 1.88
CA LEU A 26 24.86 30.03 1.14
C LEU A 26 24.81 29.78 -0.38
N GLY A 27 23.92 30.49 -1.09
CA GLY A 27 23.77 30.35 -2.54
C GLY A 27 25.03 30.72 -3.32
N LYS A 28 25.29 30.01 -4.42
CA LYS A 28 26.48 30.21 -5.28
C LYS A 28 26.57 31.63 -5.85
N GLU A 29 25.43 32.30 -6.03
CA GLU A 29 25.32 33.66 -6.52
C GLU A 29 25.95 34.71 -5.57
N TRP A 30 26.20 34.34 -4.31
CA TRP A 30 26.80 35.22 -3.31
C TRP A 30 28.32 35.06 -3.19
N HIS A 31 28.91 34.02 -3.78
CA HIS A 31 30.33 33.70 -3.62
C HIS A 31 31.26 34.79 -4.16
N ALA A 32 30.85 35.57 -5.16
CA ALA A 32 31.66 36.64 -5.73
C ALA A 32 31.89 37.82 -4.75
N ASP A 33 31.00 37.98 -3.77
CA ASP A 33 31.04 39.05 -2.76
C ASP A 33 31.52 38.55 -1.39
N LEU A 34 31.76 37.24 -1.26
CA LEU A 34 32.06 36.54 -0.02
C LEU A 34 33.54 36.69 0.37
N LEU A 35 33.79 37.13 1.60
CA LEU A 35 35.05 36.97 2.30
C LEU A 35 34.81 36.05 3.51
N LYS A 36 35.65 35.03 3.68
CA LYS A 36 35.66 34.23 4.92
C LYS A 36 36.74 34.76 5.83
N VAL A 37 36.42 34.99 7.10
CA VAL A 37 37.40 35.49 8.08
C VAL A 37 38.53 34.48 8.27
N GLU A 38 38.19 33.19 8.18
CA GLU A 38 39.07 32.05 8.34
C GLU A 38 40.17 31.99 7.27
N ASP A 39 40.00 32.67 6.13
CA ASP A 39 41.00 32.77 5.06
C ASP A 39 42.16 33.72 5.43
N TYR A 40 42.05 34.48 6.52
CA TYR A 40 43.02 35.50 6.94
C TYR A 40 43.80 35.08 8.19
N ASN A 41 45.09 34.84 8.04
CA ASN A 41 45.98 34.49 9.16
C ASN A 41 46.30 35.68 10.09
N LYS A 42 46.17 36.93 9.62
CA LYS A 42 46.49 38.14 10.39
C LYS A 42 45.37 39.17 10.28
N ALA A 43 45.05 39.83 11.39
CA ALA A 43 44.07 40.92 11.44
C ALA A 43 44.42 42.09 10.49
N SER A 44 45.70 42.36 10.26
CA SER A 44 46.16 43.38 9.31
C SER A 44 45.80 43.06 7.86
N ASP A 45 45.81 41.78 7.49
CA ASP A 45 45.50 41.34 6.12
C ASP A 45 43.99 41.41 5.89
N PHE A 46 43.21 41.07 6.91
CA PHE A 46 41.77 41.29 6.93
C PHE A 46 41.40 42.79 6.87
N GLU A 47 42.04 43.66 7.68
CA GLU A 47 41.81 45.11 7.64
C GLU A 47 42.08 45.68 6.24
N LYS A 48 43.17 45.26 5.58
CA LYS A 48 43.47 45.66 4.19
C LYS A 48 42.40 45.22 3.19
N ALA A 49 41.86 44.00 3.34
CA ALA A 49 40.80 43.51 2.45
C ALA A 49 39.51 44.34 2.62
N VAL A 50 39.14 44.66 3.86
CA VAL A 50 38.01 45.54 4.17
C VAL A 50 38.23 46.96 3.63
N GLU A 51 39.42 47.54 3.85
CA GLU A 51 39.74 48.88 3.33
C GLU A 51 39.75 48.91 1.78
N SER A 52 40.23 47.85 1.14
CA SER A 52 40.17 47.69 -0.32
C SER A 52 38.73 47.68 -0.84
N PHE A 53 37.81 47.02 -0.15
CA PHE A 53 36.39 47.07 -0.51
C PHE A 53 35.84 48.51 -0.44
N PHE A 54 36.17 49.26 0.62
CA PHE A 54 35.70 50.64 0.78
C PHE A 54 36.40 51.67 -0.11
N ASN A 55 37.51 51.32 -0.76
CA ASN A 55 38.22 52.20 -1.70
C ASN A 55 37.27 52.72 -2.82
N PRO A 56 37.28 54.03 -3.14
CA PRO A 56 36.47 54.59 -4.23
C PRO A 56 36.67 53.92 -5.59
N LYS A 57 37.84 53.30 -5.83
CA LYS A 57 38.15 52.57 -7.07
C LYS A 57 37.56 51.15 -7.13
N SER A 58 36.97 50.67 -6.04
CA SER A 58 36.34 49.34 -6.01
C SER A 58 34.98 49.40 -6.69
N ASN A 59 34.79 48.51 -7.68
CA ASN A 59 33.49 48.34 -8.37
C ASN A 59 32.50 47.49 -7.55
N LYS A 60 32.91 46.95 -6.38
CA LYS A 60 32.02 46.18 -5.51
C LYS A 60 31.17 47.09 -4.65
N ASN A 61 29.85 46.93 -4.75
CA ASN A 61 28.87 47.65 -3.94
C ASN A 61 28.41 46.85 -2.71
N ARG A 62 28.75 45.57 -2.64
CA ARG A 62 28.36 44.66 -1.56
C ARG A 62 29.57 43.90 -1.05
N LEU A 63 29.66 43.80 0.27
CA LEU A 63 30.60 42.95 0.98
C LEU A 63 29.80 41.95 1.81
N LEU A 64 30.02 40.67 1.57
CA LEU A 64 29.49 39.60 2.40
C LEU A 64 30.65 39.00 3.20
N LEU A 65 30.60 39.10 4.52
CA LEU A 65 31.58 38.52 5.41
C LEU A 65 30.97 37.30 6.09
N GLN A 66 31.66 36.17 6.07
CA GLN A 66 31.28 34.96 6.79
C GLN A 66 32.28 34.71 7.92
N TYR A 67 31.75 34.40 9.09
CA TYR A 67 32.52 34.18 10.31
C TYR A 67 31.87 33.09 11.16
N ARG A 68 32.68 32.13 11.63
CA ARG A 68 32.25 31.15 12.62
C ARG A 68 32.57 31.61 14.04
N TYR A 69 31.52 31.85 14.82
CA TYR A 69 31.65 32.22 16.22
C TYR A 69 31.80 30.98 17.10
N GLU A 70 32.86 30.99 17.90
CA GLU A 70 33.05 30.09 19.04
C GLU A 70 33.31 30.97 20.28
N PRO A 71 32.87 30.56 21.50
CA PRO A 71 33.04 31.37 22.71
C PRO A 71 34.48 31.81 22.96
N GLN A 72 35.43 30.93 22.61
CA GLN A 72 36.88 31.14 22.73
C GLN A 72 37.38 32.31 21.84
N ASN A 73 36.65 32.62 20.77
CA ASN A 73 37.02 33.59 19.75
C ASN A 73 36.33 34.96 19.94
N GLN A 74 35.79 35.25 21.13
CA GLN A 74 35.11 36.52 21.41
C GLN A 74 35.95 37.76 21.07
N THR A 75 37.26 37.74 21.37
CA THR A 75 38.16 38.85 21.04
C THR A 75 38.28 39.05 19.53
N GLN A 76 38.32 37.97 18.75
CA GLN A 76 38.35 38.04 17.29
C GLN A 76 37.07 38.66 16.74
N PHE A 77 35.90 38.26 17.27
CA PHE A 77 34.62 38.88 16.90
C PHE A 77 34.60 40.40 17.15
N ILE A 78 35.07 40.85 18.33
CA ILE A 78 35.15 42.27 18.66
C ILE A 78 36.09 43.01 17.69
N GLN A 79 37.23 42.41 17.34
CA GLN A 79 38.18 42.98 16.38
C GLN A 79 37.57 43.13 14.98
N ILE A 80 36.92 42.08 14.47
CA ILE A 80 36.22 42.11 13.17
C ILE A 80 35.19 43.25 13.15
N LYS A 81 34.36 43.32 14.20
CA LYS A 81 33.33 44.35 14.34
C LYS A 81 33.93 45.75 14.34
N HIS A 82 35.04 45.96 15.05
CA HIS A 82 35.73 47.24 15.13
C HIS A 82 36.33 47.66 13.78
N ILE A 83 36.99 46.73 13.07
CA ILE A 83 37.58 46.97 11.73
C ILE A 83 36.49 47.43 10.76
N LEU A 84 35.37 46.70 10.68
CA LEU A 84 34.24 47.03 9.81
C LEU A 84 33.64 48.40 10.16
N GLN A 85 33.40 48.67 11.45
CA GLN A 85 32.85 49.95 11.90
C GLN A 85 33.76 51.13 11.57
N LYS A 86 35.07 50.99 11.80
CA LYS A 86 36.07 52.01 11.49
C LYS A 86 36.12 52.31 10.00
N ALA A 87 36.17 51.27 9.15
CA ALA A 87 36.21 51.42 7.70
C ALA A 87 34.92 52.05 7.15
N HIS A 88 33.76 51.57 7.61
CA HIS A 88 32.46 52.10 7.22
C HIS A 88 32.28 53.58 7.65
N HIS A 89 32.74 53.94 8.85
CA HIS A 89 32.69 55.33 9.33
C HIS A 89 33.59 56.26 8.52
N LYS A 90 34.80 55.81 8.13
CA LYS A 90 35.68 56.56 7.22
C LYS A 90 34.98 56.80 5.88
N HIS A 91 34.32 55.77 5.32
CA HIS A 91 33.58 55.87 4.05
C HIS A 91 32.46 56.90 4.12
N LEU A 92 31.62 56.84 5.17
CA LEU A 92 30.51 57.79 5.36
C LEU A 92 30.93 59.25 5.53
N LYS A 93 32.15 59.49 6.03
CA LYS A 93 32.73 60.84 6.19
C LYS A 93 33.39 61.38 4.93
N SER A 94 33.68 60.54 3.94
CA SER A 94 34.31 60.97 2.69
C SER A 94 33.32 61.68 1.77
N GLU A 95 33.80 62.59 0.92
CA GLU A 95 32.99 63.37 -0.03
C GLU A 95 32.31 62.50 -1.11
N ASN A 96 32.74 61.25 -1.28
CA ASN A 96 32.22 60.29 -2.26
C ASN A 96 31.02 59.47 -1.75
N LYS A 97 29.99 60.14 -1.20
CA LYS A 97 28.78 59.48 -0.67
C LYS A 97 27.89 58.81 -1.73
N GLU A 98 28.13 59.07 -3.02
CA GLU A 98 27.27 58.58 -4.11
C GLU A 98 27.33 57.05 -4.29
N LEU A 99 28.44 56.40 -3.92
CA LEU A 99 28.57 54.94 -3.96
C LEU A 99 28.07 54.31 -2.65
N LYS A 100 26.78 53.95 -2.62
CA LYS A 100 26.18 53.18 -1.52
C LYS A 100 26.84 51.79 -1.44
N LYS A 101 27.65 51.57 -0.39
CA LYS A 101 28.29 50.28 -0.10
C LYS A 101 27.56 49.57 1.02
N THR A 102 27.18 48.33 0.78
CA THR A 102 26.43 47.48 1.71
C THR A 102 27.36 46.45 2.33
N VAL A 103 27.36 46.35 3.66
CA VAL A 103 28.10 45.30 4.39
C VAL A 103 27.10 44.37 5.08
N VAL A 104 27.26 43.07 4.83
CA VAL A 104 26.52 42.00 5.49
C VAL A 104 27.52 41.07 6.15
N CYS A 105 27.43 40.91 7.46
CA CYS A 105 28.25 39.99 8.25
C CYS A 105 27.38 38.81 8.68
N ILE A 106 27.58 37.64 8.07
CA ILE A 106 26.97 36.37 8.45
C ILE A 106 27.83 35.72 9.52
N ILE A 107 27.21 35.46 10.67
CA ILE A 107 27.84 34.85 11.83
C ILE A 107 27.18 33.49 12.07
N HIS A 108 27.95 32.43 11.87
CA HIS A 108 27.57 31.06 12.19
C HIS A 108 27.84 30.83 13.67
N ILE A 109 26.79 30.64 14.46
CA ILE A 109 26.89 30.39 15.89
C ILE A 109 27.03 28.87 16.09
N GLY A 110 28.14 28.42 16.65
CA GLY A 110 28.34 27.00 16.97
C GLY A 110 27.30 26.48 17.96
N LYS A 111 26.83 25.24 17.77
CA LYS A 111 25.70 24.66 18.53
C LYS A 111 26.08 23.95 19.83
N GLY A 112 27.36 23.64 20.05
CA GLY A 112 27.88 23.07 21.30
C GLY A 112 28.04 24.08 22.44
N VAL A 113 27.39 25.24 22.33
CA VAL A 113 27.59 26.38 23.22
C VAL A 113 26.49 26.38 24.27
N VAL A 114 26.50 25.33 25.10
CA VAL A 114 25.54 25.18 26.22
C VAL A 114 25.78 26.24 27.31
N ASP A 115 27.00 26.80 27.38
CA ASP A 115 27.39 27.80 28.40
C ASP A 115 27.82 29.19 27.85
N GLY A 116 27.84 29.40 26.53
CA GLY A 116 28.40 30.63 25.92
C GLY A 116 27.38 31.47 25.15
N SER A 117 26.64 32.35 25.82
CA SER A 117 25.75 33.29 25.12
C SER A 117 26.49 34.07 24.01
N PHE A 118 25.94 34.11 22.79
CA PHE A 118 26.46 35.02 21.77
C PHE A 118 26.32 36.47 22.24
N PRO A 119 27.40 37.28 22.26
CA PRO A 119 27.35 38.62 22.83
C PRO A 119 26.61 39.59 21.89
N LEU A 120 25.33 39.82 22.17
CA LEU A 120 24.50 40.83 21.51
C LEU A 120 24.92 42.25 21.94
N ILE A 121 26.00 42.75 21.34
CA ILE A 121 26.50 44.11 21.59
C ILE A 121 25.77 45.07 20.65
N PHE A 122 24.64 45.63 21.10
CA PHE A 122 23.88 46.58 20.28
C PHE A 122 24.67 47.87 20.02
N SER A 123 24.67 48.33 18.77
CA SER A 123 25.13 49.68 18.42
C SER A 123 24.26 50.25 17.32
N ARG A 124 24.15 51.58 17.24
CA ARG A 124 23.36 52.26 16.20
C ARG A 124 23.86 52.00 14.77
N LYS A 125 25.05 51.41 14.61
CA LYS A 125 25.69 51.08 13.32
C LYS A 125 25.35 49.68 12.81
N TRP A 126 24.80 48.81 13.65
CA TRP A 126 24.47 47.44 13.27
C TRP A 126 22.97 47.19 13.38
N LYS A 127 22.39 46.64 12.32
CA LYS A 127 21.10 45.99 12.40
C LYS A 127 21.32 44.49 12.53
N TYR A 128 20.65 43.89 13.51
CA TYR A 128 20.71 42.47 13.76
C TYR A 128 19.50 41.78 13.14
N VAL A 129 19.73 40.67 12.45
CA VAL A 129 18.68 39.78 11.94
C VAL A 129 19.11 38.36 12.24
N TYR A 130 18.21 37.55 12.79
CA TYR A 130 18.39 36.11 12.87
C TYR A 130 17.82 35.47 11.60
N ILE A 131 18.61 34.62 10.95
CA ILE A 131 18.18 33.83 9.80
C ILE A 131 18.42 32.37 10.14
N ASP A 132 17.34 31.62 10.21
CA ASP A 132 17.38 30.21 10.59
C ASP A 132 17.99 29.32 9.51
N TYR A 133 17.70 29.62 8.23
CA TYR A 133 18.13 28.85 7.06
C TYR A 133 18.58 29.80 5.95
N LEU A 134 19.82 29.65 5.47
CA LEU A 134 20.48 30.54 4.52
C LEU A 134 20.21 30.16 3.06
N SER A 135 19.86 28.90 2.78
CA SER A 135 19.59 28.46 1.42
C SER A 135 18.36 29.15 0.83
N CYS A 136 18.42 29.40 -0.48
CA CYS A 136 17.37 30.08 -1.22
C CYS A 136 16.17 29.14 -1.42
N THR A 137 15.24 29.14 -0.46
CA THR A 137 13.92 28.52 -0.60
C THR A 137 12.84 29.59 -0.77
N GLU A 138 11.70 29.20 -1.33
CA GLU A 138 10.51 30.05 -1.33
C GLU A 138 10.16 30.50 0.10
N SER A 139 9.74 31.76 0.25
CA SER A 139 9.40 32.30 1.55
C SER A 139 8.13 31.64 2.09
N ILE A 140 8.23 30.91 3.19
CA ILE A 140 7.06 30.36 3.89
C ILE A 140 6.61 31.35 4.95
N ASN A 141 5.32 31.68 4.95
CA ASN A 141 4.73 32.53 5.99
C ASN A 141 4.69 31.78 7.33
N LEU A 142 5.09 32.43 8.43
CA LEU A 142 5.06 31.84 9.77
C LEU A 142 3.68 31.27 10.14
N LYS A 143 2.59 31.94 9.77
CA LYS A 143 1.23 31.44 10.02
C LYS A 143 1.01 30.10 9.33
N THR A 144 1.44 29.97 8.07
CA THR A 144 1.38 28.71 7.33
C THR A 144 2.24 27.66 8.02
N LEU A 145 3.49 27.96 8.35
CA LEU A 145 4.43 27.04 9.02
C LEU A 145 3.87 26.46 10.33
N LEU A 146 3.16 27.29 11.10
CA LEU A 146 2.60 26.89 12.40
C LEU A 146 1.30 26.08 12.30
N THR A 147 0.57 26.18 11.19
CA THR A 147 -0.74 25.51 11.02
C THR A 147 -0.72 24.37 10.01
N GLN A 148 0.29 24.32 9.14
CA GLN A 148 0.38 23.35 8.05
C GLN A 148 0.58 21.94 8.58
N ARG A 149 -0.21 21.01 8.06
CA ARG A 149 -0.14 19.58 8.34
C ARG A 149 0.59 18.87 7.21
N VAL A 150 1.07 17.65 7.46
CA VAL A 150 1.74 16.83 6.43
C VAL A 150 0.82 16.60 5.23
N THR A 151 -0.48 16.41 5.46
CA THR A 151 -1.48 16.25 4.38
C THR A 151 -1.57 17.47 3.47
N ASP A 152 -1.38 18.68 4.02
CA ASP A 152 -1.42 19.92 3.25
C ASP A 152 -0.17 20.06 2.38
N VAL A 153 0.97 19.57 2.87
CA VAL A 153 2.21 19.50 2.09
C VAL A 153 2.01 18.57 0.89
N ILE A 154 1.55 17.33 1.11
CA ILE A 154 1.36 16.31 0.05
C ILE A 154 0.35 16.76 -1.01
N LYS A 155 -0.71 17.46 -0.61
CA LYS A 155 -1.72 17.96 -1.56
C LYS A 155 -1.10 18.95 -2.55
N ASN A 156 -0.21 19.80 -2.08
CA ASN A 156 0.41 20.88 -2.86
C ASN A 156 1.79 20.50 -3.43
N GLU A 157 2.35 19.36 -3.04
CA GLU A 157 3.68 18.93 -3.48
C GLU A 157 3.70 18.39 -4.91
N PRO A 158 4.79 18.65 -5.65
CA PRO A 158 5.03 17.98 -6.92
C PRO A 158 5.37 16.50 -6.68
N THR A 159 4.88 15.64 -7.57
CA THR A 159 5.07 14.18 -7.60
C THR A 159 6.50 13.67 -7.31
N PRO A 160 7.61 14.35 -7.72
CA PRO A 160 8.97 13.88 -7.49
C PRO A 160 9.38 13.72 -6.01
N ASN A 161 8.80 14.49 -5.08
CA ASN A 161 9.15 14.37 -3.66
C ASN A 161 8.61 13.07 -3.04
N ILE A 162 7.40 12.67 -3.44
CA ILE A 162 6.81 11.38 -3.04
C ILE A 162 7.64 10.21 -3.59
N CYS A 163 8.21 10.34 -4.80
CA CYS A 163 9.09 9.34 -5.40
C CYS A 163 10.34 9.05 -4.53
N ASN A 164 10.95 10.09 -3.95
CA ASN A 164 12.09 9.89 -3.05
C ASN A 164 11.67 9.19 -1.75
N ASN A 165 10.53 9.59 -1.18
CA ASN A 165 10.03 8.99 0.06
C ASN A 165 9.58 7.53 -0.14
N ILE A 166 9.01 7.15 -1.30
CA ILE A 166 8.66 5.75 -1.55
C ILE A 166 9.91 4.87 -1.72
N ARG A 167 10.98 5.40 -2.32
CA ARG A 167 12.27 4.68 -2.45
C ARG A 167 12.90 4.45 -1.08
N ARG A 168 12.84 5.46 -0.20
CA ARG A 168 13.25 5.32 1.20
C ARG A 168 12.40 4.27 1.90
N ALA A 169 11.07 4.34 1.77
CA ALA A 169 10.14 3.39 2.36
C ALA A 169 10.41 1.94 1.91
N LEU A 170 10.70 1.73 0.62
CA LEU A 170 11.09 0.41 0.11
C LEU A 170 12.38 -0.10 0.74
N GLY A 171 13.35 0.79 1.01
CA GLY A 171 14.59 0.46 1.72
C GLY A 171 14.39 0.02 3.19
N HIS A 172 13.22 0.30 3.77
CA HIS A 172 12.82 -0.21 5.08
C HIS A 172 12.15 -1.59 5.02
N LEU A 173 11.90 -2.14 3.83
CA LEU A 173 11.24 -3.45 3.69
C LEU A 173 12.27 -4.57 3.56
N ARG A 174 12.07 -5.64 4.33
CA ARG A 174 12.82 -6.88 4.23
C ARG A 174 12.00 -7.90 3.46
N PHE A 175 12.45 -8.18 2.25
CA PHE A 175 11.83 -9.16 1.37
C PHE A 175 12.42 -10.57 1.55
N PRO A 176 11.64 -11.64 1.29
CA PRO A 176 12.17 -12.98 1.14
C PRO A 176 12.93 -13.15 -0.19
N ALA A 177 13.66 -14.26 -0.30
CA ALA A 177 14.56 -14.53 -1.43
C ALA A 177 13.86 -14.61 -2.81
N CYS A 178 12.54 -14.76 -2.87
CA CYS A 178 11.79 -14.80 -4.13
C CYS A 178 11.57 -13.42 -4.77
N VAL A 179 11.92 -12.33 -4.09
CA VAL A 179 11.74 -10.96 -4.58
C VAL A 179 13.09 -10.34 -4.93
N ASP A 180 13.23 -9.89 -6.17
CA ASP A 180 14.39 -9.11 -6.61
C ASP A 180 14.20 -7.63 -6.22
N VAL A 181 14.82 -7.23 -5.11
CA VAL A 181 14.71 -5.88 -4.56
C VAL A 181 15.23 -4.82 -5.53
N TYR A 182 16.25 -5.11 -6.34
CA TYR A 182 16.77 -4.15 -7.31
C TYR A 182 15.76 -3.90 -8.43
N LYS A 183 15.12 -4.97 -8.91
CA LYS A 183 14.02 -4.86 -9.88
C LYS A 183 12.84 -4.06 -9.32
N GLU A 184 12.45 -4.29 -8.07
CA GLU A 184 11.36 -3.53 -7.43
C GLU A 184 11.74 -2.04 -7.24
N LEU A 185 13.00 -1.74 -6.94
CA LEU A 185 13.51 -0.36 -6.87
C LEU A 185 13.38 0.38 -8.20
N GLU A 186 13.64 -0.31 -9.31
CA GLU A 186 13.45 0.21 -10.67
C GLU A 186 11.96 0.43 -10.98
N ARG A 187 11.10 -0.56 -10.70
CA ARG A 187 9.64 -0.47 -10.89
C ARG A 187 9.03 0.69 -10.12
N VAL A 188 9.36 0.84 -8.84
CA VAL A 188 8.91 1.98 -8.01
C VAL A 188 9.46 3.31 -8.53
N SER A 189 10.63 3.33 -9.16
CA SER A 189 11.15 4.54 -9.79
C SER A 189 10.41 4.92 -11.08
N LEU A 190 9.90 3.92 -11.82
CA LEU A 190 9.05 4.13 -13.00
C LEU A 190 7.63 4.58 -12.61
N LEU A 191 7.13 4.10 -11.48
CA LEU A 191 5.79 4.40 -10.95
C LEU A 191 5.45 5.89 -10.94
N PHE A 192 6.42 6.77 -10.70
CA PHE A 192 6.22 8.23 -10.62
C PHE A 192 6.84 9.01 -11.79
N LYS A 193 7.32 8.31 -12.82
CA LYS A 193 7.90 8.91 -14.04
C LYS A 193 6.99 8.72 -15.25
N ASP A 194 6.29 7.60 -15.32
CA ASP A 194 5.45 7.25 -16.46
C ASP A 194 3.97 7.57 -16.17
N ASN A 195 3.29 8.12 -17.18
CA ASN A 195 1.88 8.48 -17.12
C ASN A 195 0.99 7.24 -17.09
N VAL A 196 1.49 6.07 -17.55
CA VAL A 196 0.75 4.80 -17.48
C VAL A 196 0.33 4.44 -16.05
N PHE A 197 1.06 4.94 -15.04
CA PHE A 197 0.75 4.69 -13.64
C PHE A 197 -0.09 5.79 -12.97
N GLU A 198 -0.59 6.79 -13.69
CA GLU A 198 -1.28 7.95 -13.11
C GLU A 198 -2.42 7.55 -12.15
N GLU A 199 -3.22 6.56 -12.53
CA GLU A 199 -4.31 6.07 -11.69
C GLU A 199 -3.79 5.43 -10.39
N LEU A 200 -2.76 4.59 -10.49
CA LEU A 200 -2.11 3.96 -9.34
C LEU A 200 -1.43 4.99 -8.43
N GLN A 201 -0.78 6.01 -9.00
CA GLN A 201 -0.21 7.14 -8.26
C GLN A 201 -1.30 7.87 -7.46
N ALA A 202 -2.46 8.12 -8.08
CA ALA A 202 -3.60 8.76 -7.42
C ALA A 202 -4.12 7.92 -6.25
N VAL A 203 -4.21 6.59 -6.42
CA VAL A 203 -4.59 5.66 -5.33
C VAL A 203 -3.59 5.71 -4.18
N ILE A 204 -2.29 5.61 -4.46
CA ILE A 204 -1.25 5.68 -3.43
C ILE A 204 -1.31 7.02 -2.70
N LYS A 205 -1.47 8.13 -3.42
CA LYS A 205 -1.62 9.47 -2.83
C LYS A 205 -2.87 9.56 -1.94
N GLN A 206 -4.01 9.02 -2.39
CA GLN A 206 -5.25 8.99 -1.60
C GLN A 206 -5.08 8.16 -0.32
N ARG A 207 -4.46 6.98 -0.42
CA ARG A 207 -4.18 6.12 0.73
C ARG A 207 -3.23 6.78 1.72
N LEU A 208 -2.17 7.41 1.22
CA LEU A 208 -1.20 8.14 2.03
C LEU A 208 -1.88 9.28 2.80
N LEU A 209 -2.70 10.09 2.12
CA LEU A 209 -3.47 11.14 2.78
C LEU A 209 -4.38 10.59 3.88
N SER A 210 -5.03 9.45 3.65
CA SER A 210 -5.87 8.80 4.66
C SER A 210 -5.07 8.38 5.89
N VAL A 211 -3.93 7.71 5.70
CA VAL A 211 -3.08 7.23 6.81
C VAL A 211 -2.56 8.41 7.64
N LEU A 212 -2.17 9.51 6.98
CA LEU A 212 -1.63 10.69 7.64
C LEU A 212 -2.70 11.62 8.25
N SER A 213 -3.98 11.36 7.98
CA SER A 213 -5.10 12.13 8.54
C SER A 213 -5.56 11.62 9.92
N ILE A 214 -4.88 10.60 10.47
CA ILE A 214 -5.28 9.92 11.70
C ILE A 214 -4.33 10.27 12.86
N GLY A 215 -4.91 10.47 14.05
CA GLY A 215 -4.16 10.60 15.30
C GLY A 215 -3.18 11.78 15.34
N LEU A 216 -2.04 11.56 15.99
CA LEU A 216 -1.01 12.58 16.23
C LEU A 216 -0.40 13.16 14.94
N ILE A 217 -0.42 12.38 13.85
CA ILE A 217 0.22 12.75 12.58
C ILE A 217 -0.54 13.87 11.86
N ASN A 218 -1.83 14.01 12.17
CA ASN A 218 -2.69 15.05 11.64
C ASN A 218 -2.57 16.38 12.41
N GLU A 219 -1.68 16.47 13.39
CA GLU A 219 -1.34 17.74 14.04
C GLU A 219 -0.45 18.61 13.14
N PRO A 220 -0.39 19.94 13.38
CA PRO A 220 0.55 20.79 12.67
C PRO A 220 2.00 20.31 12.84
N ILE A 221 2.79 20.35 11.77
CA ILE A 221 4.16 19.79 11.77
C ILE A 221 5.02 20.46 12.86
N ALA A 222 4.90 21.78 13.04
CA ALA A 222 5.59 22.52 14.09
C ALA A 222 5.25 22.01 15.51
N HIS A 223 4.01 21.57 15.73
CA HIS A 223 3.59 21.00 17.02
C HIS A 223 4.20 19.62 17.25
N ILE A 224 4.26 18.78 16.21
CA ILE A 224 4.90 17.46 16.28
C ILE A 224 6.39 17.59 16.63
N ILE A 225 7.10 18.52 15.99
CA ILE A 225 8.51 18.83 16.29
C ILE A 225 8.66 19.22 17.76
N LEU A 226 7.82 20.13 18.25
CA LEU A 226 7.86 20.57 19.65
C LEU A 226 7.56 19.45 20.64
N GLN A 227 6.72 18.48 20.28
CA GLN A 227 6.47 17.32 21.14
C GLN A 227 7.66 16.36 21.18
N CYS A 228 8.31 16.11 20.03
CA CYS A 228 9.52 15.30 19.96
C CYS A 228 10.64 15.94 20.80
N ALA A 229 10.79 17.27 20.67
CA ALA A 229 11.67 18.09 21.48
C ALA A 229 11.48 17.89 23.00
N LYS A 230 10.22 17.93 23.46
CA LYS A 230 9.88 17.79 24.89
C LYS A 230 10.10 16.39 25.45
N ARG A 231 10.10 15.35 24.61
CA ARG A 231 10.37 13.97 25.02
C ARG A 231 11.87 13.67 25.12
N SER A 232 12.70 14.33 24.30
CA SER A 232 14.17 14.20 24.33
C SER A 232 14.84 14.97 25.49
N LYS A 233 14.14 15.19 26.62
CA LYS A 233 14.66 15.94 27.78
C LYS A 233 15.92 15.37 28.44
N ASN A 234 16.37 14.17 28.03
CA ASN A 234 17.62 13.59 28.49
C ASN A 234 18.81 13.89 27.56
N ASP A 235 18.58 14.46 26.37
CA ASP A 235 19.59 14.90 25.41
C ASP A 235 19.21 16.30 24.87
N GLU A 236 19.50 17.36 25.63
CA GLU A 236 19.36 18.76 25.16
C GLU A 236 20.14 19.01 23.84
N ASN A 237 21.03 18.10 23.47
CA ASN A 237 21.81 18.12 22.23
C ASN A 237 21.03 17.74 20.97
N GLN A 238 19.92 16.97 21.05
CA GLN A 238 19.22 16.49 19.84
C GLN A 238 18.38 17.58 19.14
N LEU A 239 17.90 18.58 19.86
CA LEU A 239 17.25 19.77 19.26
C LEU A 239 18.25 20.73 18.62
N CYS A 240 19.54 20.48 18.83
CA CYS A 240 20.63 21.39 18.54
C CYS A 240 21.43 20.96 17.30
N GLU A 241 20.90 20.13 16.38
CA GLU A 241 21.54 19.88 15.08
C GLU A 241 20.61 20.29 13.93
N GLY A 242 21.08 21.19 13.05
CA GLY A 242 20.25 21.77 11.97
C GLY A 242 19.31 22.94 12.35
N SER A 243 18.78 23.62 11.36
CA SER A 243 17.81 24.72 11.46
C SER A 243 16.39 24.19 11.78
N PHE A 244 15.48 25.02 12.28
CA PHE A 244 14.08 24.61 12.42
C PHE A 244 13.49 24.18 11.07
N PHE A 245 13.86 24.86 9.98
CA PHE A 245 13.41 24.49 8.64
C PHE A 245 13.87 23.10 8.21
N GLU A 246 15.12 22.72 8.50
CA GLU A 246 15.62 21.36 8.25
C GLU A 246 14.84 20.32 9.05
N HIS A 247 14.58 20.57 10.33
CA HIS A 247 13.74 19.70 11.15
C HIS A 247 12.32 19.58 10.59
N TYR A 248 11.77 20.68 10.08
CA TYR A 248 10.45 20.70 9.46
C TYR A 248 10.39 19.79 8.23
N LYS A 249 11.37 19.93 7.33
CA LYS A 249 11.47 19.10 6.13
C LYS A 249 11.72 17.64 6.48
N HIS A 250 12.67 17.38 7.39
CA HIS A 250 13.00 16.03 7.84
C HIS A 250 11.80 15.33 8.49
N THR A 251 11.08 16.01 9.39
CA THR A 251 9.87 15.48 10.02
C THR A 251 8.81 15.15 8.99
N THR A 252 8.61 16.03 8.01
CA THR A 252 7.66 15.80 6.91
C THR A 252 8.05 14.57 6.10
N ASP A 253 9.30 14.49 5.62
CA ASP A 253 9.80 13.35 4.84
C ASP A 253 9.70 12.03 5.62
N LYS A 254 10.03 12.04 6.92
CA LYS A 254 10.00 10.85 7.79
C LYS A 254 8.56 10.37 8.01
N LEU A 255 7.62 11.27 8.27
CA LEU A 255 6.19 10.93 8.41
C LEU A 255 5.60 10.39 7.11
N VAL A 256 5.93 11.00 5.96
CA VAL A 256 5.52 10.51 4.64
C VAL A 256 6.08 9.11 4.39
N THR A 257 7.36 8.91 4.68
CA THR A 257 8.04 7.61 4.53
C THR A 257 7.38 6.54 5.40
N MET A 258 7.03 6.85 6.66
CA MET A 258 6.29 5.92 7.53
C MET A 258 4.94 5.51 6.96
N GLY A 259 4.17 6.46 6.44
CA GLY A 259 2.88 6.16 5.80
C GLY A 259 3.05 5.27 4.57
N LEU A 260 4.07 5.55 3.76
CA LEU A 260 4.41 4.75 2.58
C LEU A 260 4.89 3.35 2.97
N ILE A 261 5.64 3.16 4.06
CA ILE A 261 6.01 1.82 4.56
C ILE A 261 4.76 0.97 4.80
N ASN A 262 3.77 1.49 5.53
CA ASN A 262 2.55 0.74 5.82
C ASN A 262 1.73 0.43 4.55
N ILE A 263 1.67 1.37 3.60
CA ILE A 263 1.03 1.13 2.30
C ILE A 263 1.78 0.04 1.52
N LEU A 264 3.11 0.14 1.43
CA LEU A 264 3.92 -0.83 0.70
C LEU A 264 3.87 -2.22 1.34
N LEU A 265 3.84 -2.32 2.68
CA LEU A 265 3.65 -3.60 3.38
C LEU A 265 2.36 -4.29 2.94
N ALA A 266 1.25 -3.55 2.88
CA ALA A 266 -0.03 -4.08 2.43
C ALA A 266 -0.04 -4.41 0.93
N CYS A 267 0.61 -3.61 0.09
CA CYS A 267 0.70 -3.84 -1.35
C CYS A 267 1.65 -4.99 -1.72
N TYR A 268 2.72 -5.23 -0.96
CA TYR A 268 3.68 -6.30 -1.22
C TYR A 268 3.37 -7.61 -0.48
N GLU A 269 2.36 -7.63 0.39
CA GLU A 269 1.86 -8.86 0.98
C GLU A 269 1.60 -9.91 -0.11
N ASN A 270 2.08 -11.14 0.10
CA ASN A 270 1.99 -12.25 -0.87
C ASN A 270 2.37 -11.88 -2.32
N CYS A 271 3.28 -10.91 -2.51
CA CYS A 271 3.74 -10.44 -3.81
C CYS A 271 2.70 -9.69 -4.69
N TYR A 272 1.60 -9.14 -4.15
CA TYR A 272 0.56 -8.51 -4.98
C TYR A 272 1.07 -7.38 -5.88
N PHE A 273 1.99 -6.56 -5.39
CA PHE A 273 2.53 -5.46 -6.19
C PHE A 273 3.35 -5.97 -7.39
N GLN A 274 4.05 -7.10 -7.24
CA GLN A 274 4.78 -7.72 -8.33
C GLN A 274 3.82 -8.22 -9.42
N THR A 275 2.67 -8.77 -9.02
CA THR A 275 1.60 -9.18 -9.95
C THR A 275 1.07 -7.99 -10.74
N CYS A 276 0.89 -6.83 -10.08
CA CYS A 276 0.50 -5.59 -10.74
C CYS A 276 1.56 -5.09 -11.74
N PHE A 277 2.84 -5.00 -11.34
CA PHE A 277 3.91 -4.57 -12.26
C PHE A 277 4.11 -5.54 -13.42
N ASN A 278 4.02 -6.85 -13.18
CA ASN A 278 4.04 -7.84 -14.26
C ASN A 278 2.88 -7.65 -15.23
N GLY A 279 1.71 -7.22 -14.75
CA GLY A 279 0.56 -6.84 -15.58
C GLY A 279 0.91 -5.70 -16.54
N PHE A 280 1.44 -4.59 -15.99
CA PHE A 280 1.90 -3.45 -16.79
C PHE A 280 3.00 -3.83 -17.80
N GLU A 281 4.02 -4.58 -17.38
CA GLU A 281 5.13 -5.03 -18.25
C GLU A 281 4.66 -5.90 -19.41
N ARG A 282 3.62 -6.71 -19.19
CA ARG A 282 3.05 -7.64 -20.19
C ARG A 282 1.88 -7.05 -20.97
N GLN A 283 1.52 -5.78 -20.73
CA GLN A 283 0.32 -5.14 -21.27
C GLN A 283 -0.97 -5.93 -20.95
N MET A 284 -0.98 -6.67 -19.85
CA MET A 284 -2.14 -7.40 -19.36
C MET A 284 -3.01 -6.44 -18.53
N THR A 285 -3.90 -5.71 -19.20
CA THR A 285 -4.72 -4.64 -18.62
C THR A 285 -5.68 -5.12 -17.52
N GLU A 286 -6.03 -6.40 -17.48
CA GLU A 286 -7.02 -6.89 -16.52
C GLU A 286 -6.48 -6.90 -15.08
N LEU A 287 -5.26 -7.39 -14.84
CA LEU A 287 -4.72 -7.57 -13.49
C LEU A 287 -4.30 -6.25 -12.82
N ASP A 288 -3.74 -5.31 -13.57
CA ASP A 288 -3.42 -3.98 -13.04
C ASP A 288 -4.69 -3.18 -12.75
N HIS A 289 -5.72 -3.23 -13.61
CA HIS A 289 -7.01 -2.61 -13.31
C HIS A 289 -7.68 -3.23 -12.06
N ILE A 290 -7.61 -4.55 -11.89
CA ILE A 290 -8.10 -5.22 -10.67
C ILE A 290 -7.32 -4.75 -9.45
N PHE A 291 -5.99 -4.70 -9.53
CA PHE A 291 -5.15 -4.21 -8.43
C PHE A 291 -5.56 -2.79 -8.03
N VAL A 292 -5.64 -1.87 -9.01
CA VAL A 292 -6.00 -0.47 -8.76
C VAL A 292 -7.41 -0.35 -8.18
N SER A 293 -8.38 -1.10 -8.70
CA SER A 293 -9.76 -1.12 -8.19
C SER A 293 -9.83 -1.62 -6.75
N CYS A 294 -9.15 -2.72 -6.43
CA CYS A 294 -9.08 -3.26 -5.06
C CYS A 294 -8.35 -2.30 -4.11
N ALA A 295 -7.24 -1.72 -4.56
CA ALA A 295 -6.45 -0.78 -3.79
C ALA A 295 -7.18 0.56 -3.53
N LYS A 296 -8.28 0.87 -4.23
CA LYS A 296 -9.16 2.02 -3.90
C LYS A 296 -10.10 1.74 -2.73
N SER A 297 -10.51 0.49 -2.51
CA SER A 297 -11.54 0.17 -1.50
C SER A 297 -10.98 0.09 -0.09
N PHE A 298 -11.41 1.00 0.79
CA PHE A 298 -11.02 1.02 2.21
C PHE A 298 -11.58 -0.15 3.02
N SER A 299 -12.64 -0.80 2.52
CA SER A 299 -13.22 -1.99 3.17
C SER A 299 -12.36 -3.23 2.94
N LEU A 300 -11.72 -3.33 1.76
CA LEU A 300 -10.89 -4.46 1.35
C LEU A 300 -9.43 -4.31 1.84
N LEU A 301 -8.75 -3.25 1.43
CA LEU A 301 -7.36 -3.00 1.77
C LEU A 301 -7.28 -2.05 2.96
N GLN A 302 -7.17 -2.64 4.16
CA GLN A 302 -6.97 -1.91 5.41
C GLN A 302 -5.48 -1.72 5.63
N ILE A 303 -5.06 -0.47 5.75
CA ILE A 303 -3.67 -0.11 6.02
C ILE A 303 -3.55 0.20 7.52
N GLU A 304 -2.57 -0.41 8.17
CA GLU A 304 -2.36 -0.18 9.60
C GLU A 304 -2.04 1.30 9.89
N GLU A 305 -2.55 1.78 11.01
CA GLU A 305 -2.19 3.10 11.54
C GLU A 305 -0.72 3.14 11.96
N ILE A 306 -0.09 4.30 11.80
CA ILE A 306 1.29 4.51 12.23
C ILE A 306 1.31 4.65 13.75
N LYS A 307 1.90 3.65 14.42
CA LYS A 307 2.07 3.63 15.88
C LYS A 307 3.39 4.30 16.29
N GLN A 308 3.44 4.74 17.55
CA GLN A 308 4.67 5.25 18.21
C GLN A 308 5.39 6.40 17.48
N VAL A 309 4.62 7.28 16.84
CA VAL A 309 5.10 8.37 15.98
C VAL A 309 6.29 9.14 16.57
N THR A 310 6.16 9.64 17.80
CA THR A 310 7.21 10.46 18.42
C THR A 310 8.50 9.69 18.67
N SER A 311 8.40 8.40 19.05
CA SER A 311 9.59 7.59 19.37
C SER A 311 10.36 7.30 18.10
N ARG A 312 9.64 6.85 17.07
CA ARG A 312 10.20 6.58 15.76
C ARG A 312 10.73 7.85 15.07
N LEU A 313 10.16 9.03 15.35
CA LEU A 313 10.71 10.31 14.87
C LEU A 313 12.03 10.67 15.54
N ALA A 314 12.19 10.37 16.84
CA ALA A 314 13.39 10.66 17.62
C ALA A 314 14.53 9.65 17.40
N GLU A 315 14.21 8.43 16.96
CA GLU A 315 15.21 7.40 16.69
C GLU A 315 15.85 7.57 15.30
N ASP A 316 17.18 7.56 15.23
CA ASP A 316 17.95 7.55 13.97
C ASP A 316 18.24 6.12 13.47
N THR A 317 17.71 5.10 14.14
CA THR A 317 17.89 3.71 13.73
C THR A 317 16.98 3.35 12.55
N ILE A 318 17.54 2.62 11.58
CA ILE A 318 16.78 2.07 10.46
C ILE A 318 15.93 0.90 10.98
N GLU A 319 14.63 1.13 11.10
CA GLU A 319 13.66 0.07 11.37
C GLU A 319 13.40 -0.73 10.08
N LEU A 320 13.55 -2.05 10.13
CA LEU A 320 13.27 -2.95 9.01
C LEU A 320 11.98 -3.73 9.25
N HIS A 321 11.08 -3.71 8.27
CA HIS A 321 9.79 -4.37 8.32
C HIS A 321 9.77 -5.58 7.39
N VAL A 322 9.48 -6.76 7.94
CA VAL A 322 9.39 -8.00 7.14
C VAL A 322 8.09 -7.98 6.34
N VAL A 323 8.19 -8.14 5.02
CA VAL A 323 7.01 -8.27 4.16
C VAL A 323 6.38 -9.64 4.39
N PRO A 324 5.08 -9.71 4.76
CA PRO A 324 4.41 -10.98 4.97
C PRO A 324 4.19 -11.69 3.62
N ILE A 325 4.82 -12.86 3.44
CA ILE A 325 4.65 -13.70 2.24
C ILE A 325 4.39 -15.12 2.70
N LYS A 326 3.16 -15.59 2.49
CA LYS A 326 2.75 -16.98 2.67
C LYS A 326 2.84 -17.76 1.35
N TYR A 327 2.55 -17.09 0.24
CA TYR A 327 2.61 -17.62 -1.11
C TYR A 327 2.91 -16.51 -2.12
N ILE A 328 3.30 -16.88 -3.34
CA ILE A 328 3.48 -15.94 -4.45
C ILE A 328 2.16 -15.86 -5.20
N ALA A 329 1.46 -14.74 -5.05
CA ALA A 329 0.15 -14.55 -5.65
C ALA A 329 0.22 -14.41 -7.18
N GLN A 330 -0.75 -15.01 -7.85
CA GLN A 330 -1.00 -14.83 -9.28
C GLN A 330 -2.14 -13.85 -9.55
N PHE A 331 -2.89 -13.48 -8.51
CA PHE A 331 -4.02 -12.56 -8.57
C PHE A 331 -3.91 -11.46 -7.49
N PRO A 332 -4.16 -10.18 -7.81
CA PRO A 332 -4.10 -9.08 -6.84
C PRO A 332 -5.04 -9.26 -5.64
N PHE A 333 -4.48 -9.18 -4.42
CA PHE A 333 -5.25 -9.19 -3.17
C PHE A 333 -6.18 -10.41 -3.01
N SER A 334 -5.84 -11.55 -3.62
CA SER A 334 -6.69 -12.75 -3.68
C SER A 334 -7.22 -13.18 -2.31
N HIS A 335 -6.36 -13.24 -1.29
CA HIS A 335 -6.80 -13.65 0.05
C HIS A 335 -7.70 -12.61 0.76
N LEU A 336 -7.47 -11.31 0.52
CA LEU A 336 -8.30 -10.24 1.08
C LEU A 336 -9.69 -10.27 0.45
N LEU A 337 -9.75 -10.47 -0.87
CA LEU A 337 -10.99 -10.61 -1.62
C LEU A 337 -11.77 -11.83 -1.17
N HIS A 338 -11.11 -12.97 -0.99
CA HIS A 338 -11.76 -14.16 -0.46
C HIS A 338 -12.41 -13.86 0.90
N ARG A 339 -11.66 -13.32 1.87
CA ARG A 339 -12.22 -12.95 3.19
C ARG A 339 -13.38 -11.96 3.08
N TRP A 340 -13.27 -10.96 2.21
CA TRP A 340 -14.32 -9.98 1.98
C TRP A 340 -15.59 -10.64 1.41
N CYS A 341 -15.46 -11.49 0.39
CA CYS A 341 -16.56 -12.23 -0.22
C CYS A 341 -17.24 -13.18 0.77
N GLN A 342 -16.46 -13.92 1.56
CA GLN A 342 -16.98 -14.81 2.59
C GLN A 342 -17.80 -14.04 3.63
N LYS A 343 -17.30 -12.87 4.06
CA LYS A 343 -18.06 -12.00 4.97
C LYS A 343 -19.39 -11.55 4.36
N GLN A 344 -19.40 -11.13 3.10
CA GLN A 344 -20.63 -10.75 2.40
C GLN A 344 -21.62 -11.92 2.28
N LEU A 345 -21.13 -13.12 1.99
CA LEU A 345 -21.95 -14.34 1.90
C LEU A 345 -22.59 -14.67 3.24
N VAL A 346 -21.80 -14.72 4.32
CA VAL A 346 -22.27 -15.06 5.66
C VAL A 346 -23.21 -13.99 6.22
N ASP A 347 -22.80 -12.74 6.22
CA ASP A 347 -23.49 -11.69 6.98
C ASP A 347 -24.74 -11.17 6.25
N GLU A 348 -24.68 -11.06 4.92
CA GLU A 348 -25.66 -10.27 4.15
C GLU A 348 -26.49 -11.07 3.15
N ILE A 349 -25.93 -12.14 2.57
CA ILE A 349 -26.55 -12.83 1.43
C ILE A 349 -27.29 -14.10 1.88
N VAL A 350 -26.61 -14.99 2.60
CA VAL A 350 -27.18 -16.30 2.99
C VAL A 350 -28.29 -16.14 4.02
N ASN A 351 -28.15 -15.13 4.90
CA ASN A 351 -29.15 -14.76 5.90
C ASN A 351 -30.21 -13.79 5.37
N ASN A 352 -30.20 -13.47 4.07
CA ASN A 352 -31.20 -12.59 3.49
C ASN A 352 -32.58 -13.29 3.49
N PRO A 353 -33.66 -12.66 3.96
CA PRO A 353 -35.00 -13.27 4.00
C PRO A 353 -35.49 -13.77 2.64
N ARG A 354 -35.07 -13.17 1.52
CA ARG A 354 -35.44 -13.65 0.17
C ARG A 354 -34.70 -14.92 -0.23
N VAL A 355 -33.47 -15.10 0.28
CA VAL A 355 -32.66 -16.30 0.07
C VAL A 355 -33.05 -17.40 1.07
N MET A 356 -33.44 -17.03 2.29
CA MET A 356 -34.01 -17.93 3.30
C MET A 356 -35.43 -18.40 2.95
N ALA A 357 -36.26 -17.54 2.37
CA ALA A 357 -37.61 -17.91 1.95
C ALA A 357 -37.60 -19.02 0.89
N LEU A 358 -36.50 -19.18 0.14
CA LEU A 358 -36.32 -20.30 -0.78
C LEU A 358 -36.05 -21.63 -0.05
N ASP A 359 -35.49 -21.61 1.16
CA ASP A 359 -35.47 -22.80 2.04
C ASP A 359 -36.88 -23.12 2.58
N GLU A 360 -37.77 -22.13 2.68
CA GLU A 360 -39.13 -22.28 3.21
C GLU A 360 -40.17 -22.68 2.15
N THR A 361 -40.10 -22.17 0.91
CA THR A 361 -41.00 -22.62 -0.17
C THR A 361 -40.80 -24.09 -0.51
N ILE A 362 -39.59 -24.63 -0.35
CA ILE A 362 -39.30 -26.07 -0.48
C ILE A 362 -40.07 -26.89 0.57
N LYS A 363 -40.28 -26.34 1.77
CA LYS A 363 -41.05 -27.02 2.84
C LYS A 363 -42.56 -26.92 2.66
N ILE A 364 -43.06 -25.92 1.92
CA ILE A 364 -44.50 -25.69 1.73
C ILE A 364 -45.06 -26.52 0.57
N GLU A 365 -44.25 -26.85 -0.45
CA GLU A 365 -44.67 -27.75 -1.53
C GLU A 365 -44.82 -29.22 -1.06
N ASP A 366 -44.15 -29.63 0.03
CA ASP A 366 -44.27 -30.96 0.62
C ASP A 366 -45.56 -31.20 1.44
N VAL A 367 -46.46 -30.20 1.60
CA VAL A 367 -47.64 -30.31 2.49
C VAL A 367 -49.00 -30.09 1.81
N LYS A 368 -49.08 -29.80 0.51
CA LYS A 368 -50.39 -29.71 -0.18
C LYS A 368 -50.81 -31.03 -0.83
N VAL A 369 -51.26 -31.97 0.01
CA VAL A 369 -52.30 -32.92 -0.38
C VAL A 369 -53.63 -32.33 0.09
N GLU A 370 -54.35 -31.65 -0.80
CA GLU A 370 -55.77 -31.34 -0.58
C GLU A 370 -56.58 -31.68 -1.84
N GLU A 371 -57.22 -32.85 -1.73
CA GLU A 371 -58.59 -33.17 -2.14
C GLU A 371 -59.14 -32.50 -3.41
N ILE A 372 -59.05 -33.26 -4.52
CA ILE A 372 -59.92 -33.05 -5.67
C ILE A 372 -61.35 -33.45 -5.27
N LYS A 373 -62.24 -32.46 -5.19
CA LYS A 373 -63.69 -32.71 -5.25
C LYS A 373 -64.07 -33.06 -6.69
N THR A 374 -64.62 -34.26 -6.82
CA THR A 374 -65.39 -34.75 -7.96
C THR A 374 -66.57 -33.84 -8.26
N ASP A 375 -66.71 -33.45 -9.53
CA ASP A 375 -68.01 -33.22 -10.16
C ASP A 375 -68.01 -33.84 -11.56
N GLU A 376 -69.16 -34.39 -11.90
CA GLU A 376 -69.51 -35.36 -12.93
C GLU A 376 -69.28 -34.88 -14.37
N ILE A 377 -68.96 -35.80 -15.29
CA ILE A 377 -69.58 -35.93 -16.62
C ILE A 377 -69.39 -37.38 -17.13
N LYS A 378 -70.45 -37.83 -17.79
CA LYS A 378 -70.87 -39.19 -18.16
C LYS A 378 -70.05 -39.83 -19.31
N THR A 379 -69.79 -41.12 -19.11
CA THR A 379 -69.98 -42.29 -20.01
C THR A 379 -69.52 -42.22 -21.48
N GLU A 380 -68.55 -43.09 -21.83
CA GLU A 380 -68.76 -44.18 -22.80
C GLU A 380 -67.64 -45.25 -22.67
N GLU A 381 -68.07 -46.52 -22.73
CA GLU A 381 -67.32 -47.74 -22.44
C GLU A 381 -66.42 -48.20 -23.60
N MET A 382 -65.25 -48.79 -23.31
CA MET A 382 -64.90 -50.14 -23.80
C MET A 382 -63.61 -50.68 -23.17
N ASN A 383 -63.71 -51.93 -22.72
CA ASN A 383 -62.73 -52.76 -22.01
C ASN A 383 -61.36 -52.93 -22.72
N ILE A 384 -60.28 -53.15 -21.93
CA ILE A 384 -59.60 -54.46 -21.77
C ILE A 384 -58.37 -54.34 -20.84
N GLU A 385 -58.41 -55.22 -19.83
CA GLU A 385 -57.37 -55.93 -19.06
C GLU A 385 -56.32 -55.23 -18.19
N GLU A 386 -56.42 -55.62 -16.91
CA GLU A 386 -55.48 -55.42 -15.81
C GLU A 386 -54.10 -56.03 -16.08
N THR A 387 -53.05 -55.35 -15.63
CA THR A 387 -51.91 -56.04 -15.02
C THR A 387 -51.34 -55.18 -13.90
N LYS A 388 -51.55 -55.63 -12.65
CA LYS A 388 -50.92 -55.09 -11.44
C LYS A 388 -49.42 -55.41 -11.48
N VAL A 389 -48.57 -54.38 -11.40
CA VAL A 389 -47.20 -54.49 -10.88
C VAL A 389 -46.91 -53.23 -10.05
N GLU A 390 -46.30 -53.47 -8.89
CA GLU A 390 -45.99 -52.57 -7.79
C GLU A 390 -45.21 -51.30 -8.19
N ASP A 391 -45.75 -50.12 -7.86
CA ASP A 391 -45.00 -48.87 -7.79
C ASP A 391 -44.65 -48.54 -6.34
N GLN A 392 -43.44 -48.94 -5.93
CA GLN A 392 -42.85 -48.56 -4.65
C GLN A 392 -41.39 -48.08 -4.80
N LYS A 393 -41.03 -47.54 -5.97
CA LYS A 393 -39.66 -47.05 -6.27
C LYS A 393 -39.54 -45.60 -6.75
N THR A 394 -40.64 -44.87 -6.86
CA THR A 394 -40.68 -43.51 -7.45
C THR A 394 -40.66 -42.36 -6.43
N SER A 395 -40.82 -42.63 -5.13
CA SER A 395 -40.87 -41.58 -4.09
C SER A 395 -39.49 -41.06 -3.67
N GLU A 396 -38.47 -41.91 -3.51
CA GLU A 396 -37.14 -41.48 -3.04
C GLU A 396 -36.36 -40.70 -4.12
N GLN A 397 -36.53 -41.02 -5.41
CA GLN A 397 -35.90 -40.27 -6.50
C GLN A 397 -36.53 -38.88 -6.70
N HIS A 398 -37.85 -38.73 -6.53
CA HIS A 398 -38.52 -37.43 -6.62
C HIS A 398 -38.16 -36.50 -5.45
N GLN A 399 -37.96 -37.05 -4.24
CA GLN A 399 -37.57 -36.28 -3.04
C GLN A 399 -36.10 -35.82 -3.07
N PHE A 400 -35.22 -36.58 -3.74
CA PHE A 400 -33.80 -36.23 -3.92
C PHE A 400 -33.59 -35.16 -5.01
N ILE A 401 -34.42 -35.15 -6.06
CA ILE A 401 -34.34 -34.19 -7.17
C ILE A 401 -34.89 -32.81 -6.77
N THR A 402 -35.93 -32.77 -5.94
CA THR A 402 -36.56 -31.52 -5.45
C THR A 402 -35.72 -30.80 -4.39
N THR A 403 -35.04 -31.54 -3.51
CA THR A 403 -34.11 -30.94 -2.52
C THR A 403 -32.80 -30.45 -3.16
N GLN A 404 -32.32 -31.11 -4.22
CA GLN A 404 -31.17 -30.62 -5.01
C GLN A 404 -31.49 -29.38 -5.85
N SER A 405 -32.72 -29.24 -6.37
CA SER A 405 -33.12 -28.07 -7.16
C SER A 405 -33.16 -26.80 -6.28
N GLY A 406 -33.69 -26.91 -5.07
CA GLY A 406 -33.75 -25.81 -4.10
C GLY A 406 -32.37 -25.33 -3.64
N LYS A 407 -31.47 -26.25 -3.25
CA LYS A 407 -30.10 -25.92 -2.88
C LYS A 407 -29.35 -25.27 -4.06
N ARG A 408 -29.52 -25.77 -5.29
CA ARG A 408 -28.93 -25.17 -6.48
C ARG A 408 -29.46 -23.75 -6.73
N ILE A 409 -30.77 -23.53 -6.60
CA ILE A 409 -31.37 -22.19 -6.76
C ILE A 409 -30.79 -21.21 -5.74
N LYS A 410 -30.67 -21.61 -4.47
CA LYS A 410 -30.06 -20.80 -3.41
C LYS A 410 -28.63 -20.39 -3.75
N ILE A 411 -27.83 -21.33 -4.26
CA ILE A 411 -26.43 -21.10 -4.65
C ILE A 411 -26.36 -20.13 -5.82
N VAL A 412 -27.11 -20.38 -6.90
CA VAL A 412 -27.15 -19.51 -8.09
C VAL A 412 -27.56 -18.08 -7.71
N GLN A 413 -28.57 -17.94 -6.84
CA GLN A 413 -29.00 -16.61 -6.39
C GLN A 413 -27.96 -15.92 -5.50
N SER A 414 -27.30 -16.66 -4.62
CA SER A 414 -26.21 -16.12 -3.79
C SER A 414 -25.06 -15.61 -4.66
N GLY A 415 -24.70 -16.35 -5.72
CA GLY A 415 -23.71 -15.92 -6.70
C GLY A 415 -24.11 -14.64 -7.45
N LYS A 416 -25.38 -14.51 -7.86
CA LYS A 416 -25.90 -13.27 -8.49
C LYS A 416 -25.87 -12.07 -7.54
N LEU A 417 -26.24 -12.27 -6.28
CA LEU A 417 -26.19 -11.21 -5.27
C LEU A 417 -24.75 -10.79 -4.96
N LEU A 418 -23.84 -11.77 -4.85
CA LEU A 418 -22.42 -11.49 -4.64
C LEU A 418 -21.81 -10.74 -5.84
N ALA A 419 -22.15 -11.14 -7.08
CA ALA A 419 -21.74 -10.41 -8.27
C ALA A 419 -22.24 -8.96 -8.24
N THR A 420 -23.46 -8.70 -7.76
CA THR A 420 -23.99 -7.34 -7.62
C THR A 420 -23.18 -6.51 -6.62
N ARG A 421 -22.63 -7.13 -5.56
CA ARG A 421 -21.73 -6.45 -4.61
C ARG A 421 -20.33 -6.23 -5.16
N LEU A 422 -19.82 -7.19 -5.91
CA LEU A 422 -18.53 -7.08 -6.59
C LEU A 422 -18.51 -5.98 -7.67
N VAL A 423 -19.66 -5.41 -8.06
CA VAL A 423 -19.73 -4.20 -8.91
C VAL A 423 -18.98 -3.02 -8.29
N GLU A 424 -18.81 -2.96 -6.96
CA GLU A 424 -17.94 -1.96 -6.29
C GLU A 424 -16.52 -1.99 -6.88
N PHE A 425 -16.08 -3.15 -7.36
CA PHE A 425 -14.83 -3.38 -8.04
C PHE A 425 -15.09 -3.62 -9.53
N PHE A 426 -15.21 -2.53 -10.31
CA PHE A 426 -15.66 -2.54 -11.71
C PHE A 426 -15.04 -3.65 -12.59
N SER A 427 -13.79 -4.02 -12.35
CA SER A 427 -13.04 -5.04 -13.10
C SER A 427 -13.29 -6.50 -12.67
N LEU A 428 -13.87 -6.76 -11.49
CA LEU A 428 -14.00 -8.11 -10.93
C LEU A 428 -15.17 -8.93 -11.52
N ASN A 429 -16.24 -8.28 -11.98
CA ASN A 429 -17.41 -8.98 -12.52
C ASN A 429 -17.21 -9.51 -13.94
N ASN A 430 -16.28 -8.90 -14.68
CA ASN A 430 -16.00 -9.25 -16.07
C ASN A 430 -14.64 -9.95 -16.21
N CYS A 431 -14.13 -10.54 -15.12
CA CYS A 431 -12.86 -11.26 -15.16
C CYS A 431 -12.90 -12.37 -16.20
N SER A 432 -11.85 -12.47 -17.01
CA SER A 432 -11.62 -13.62 -17.87
C SER A 432 -11.55 -14.92 -17.07
N GLU A 433 -11.82 -16.03 -17.76
CA GLU A 433 -11.72 -17.35 -17.14
C GLU A 433 -10.30 -17.59 -16.61
N ASP A 434 -9.24 -17.27 -17.38
CA ASP A 434 -7.83 -17.38 -16.96
C ASP A 434 -7.56 -16.60 -15.66
N THR A 435 -8.09 -15.39 -15.54
CA THR A 435 -7.95 -14.57 -14.33
C THR A 435 -8.71 -15.19 -13.15
N CYS A 436 -9.89 -15.78 -13.36
CA CYS A 436 -10.58 -16.56 -12.33
C CYS A 436 -9.79 -17.82 -11.93
N GLN A 437 -9.10 -18.48 -12.87
CA GLN A 437 -8.23 -19.63 -12.58
C GLN A 437 -7.10 -19.23 -11.63
N ARG A 438 -6.40 -18.12 -11.91
CA ARG A 438 -5.33 -17.57 -11.06
C ARG A 438 -5.84 -17.25 -9.66
N TYR A 439 -7.03 -16.63 -9.56
CA TYR A 439 -7.68 -16.35 -8.29
C TYR A 439 -7.93 -17.63 -7.47
N VAL A 440 -8.56 -18.65 -8.07
CA VAL A 440 -8.87 -19.91 -7.40
C VAL A 440 -7.60 -20.63 -6.95
N MET A 441 -6.54 -20.62 -7.75
CA MET A 441 -5.24 -21.19 -7.37
C MET A 441 -4.66 -20.52 -6.12
N ASP A 442 -4.66 -19.19 -6.06
CA ASP A 442 -4.19 -18.45 -4.89
C ASP A 442 -5.02 -18.79 -3.64
N VAL A 443 -6.35 -18.85 -3.78
CA VAL A 443 -7.27 -19.17 -2.69
C VAL A 443 -7.06 -20.59 -2.18
N ILE A 444 -6.83 -21.56 -3.08
CA ILE A 444 -6.51 -22.94 -2.69
C ILE A 444 -5.24 -22.99 -1.83
N VAL A 445 -4.19 -22.27 -2.24
CA VAL A 445 -2.91 -22.25 -1.52
C VAL A 445 -3.10 -21.67 -0.12
N GLU A 446 -3.81 -20.54 0.00
CA GLU A 446 -4.04 -19.89 1.30
C GLU A 446 -4.93 -20.72 2.22
N ILE A 447 -6.04 -21.29 1.74
CA ILE A 447 -7.02 -21.97 2.59
C ILE A 447 -6.59 -23.39 2.92
N PHE A 448 -6.19 -24.16 1.90
CA PHE A 448 -6.05 -25.61 2.04
C PHE A 448 -4.61 -26.03 2.35
N SER A 449 -3.63 -25.12 2.26
CA SER A 449 -2.21 -25.40 2.55
C SER A 449 -1.71 -26.66 1.84
N VAL A 450 -2.15 -26.88 0.60
CA VAL A 450 -1.85 -28.07 -0.20
C VAL A 450 -0.50 -27.94 -0.91
N ALA A 451 0.12 -29.09 -1.24
CA ALA A 451 1.34 -29.11 -2.03
C ALA A 451 1.10 -28.46 -3.41
N SER A 452 2.08 -27.73 -3.92
CA SER A 452 1.96 -26.92 -5.14
C SER A 452 1.55 -27.72 -6.38
N ASN A 453 1.93 -29.00 -6.46
CA ASN A 453 1.54 -29.90 -7.53
C ASN A 453 0.06 -30.32 -7.51
N LEU A 454 -0.64 -30.15 -6.40
CA LEU A 454 -2.07 -30.49 -6.25
C LEU A 454 -3.00 -29.31 -6.56
N VAL A 455 -2.47 -28.08 -6.54
CA VAL A 455 -3.23 -26.85 -6.75
C VAL A 455 -3.95 -26.86 -8.12
N PRO A 456 -3.32 -27.26 -9.25
CA PRO A 456 -4.01 -27.30 -10.54
C PRO A 456 -5.23 -28.22 -10.56
N SER A 457 -5.11 -29.44 -10.01
CA SER A 457 -6.21 -30.42 -10.00
C SER A 457 -7.38 -29.97 -9.12
N LEU A 458 -7.10 -29.37 -7.95
CA LEU A 458 -8.15 -28.80 -7.10
C LEU A 458 -8.82 -27.60 -7.76
N LYS A 459 -8.06 -26.75 -8.46
CA LYS A 459 -8.60 -25.65 -9.24
C LYS A 459 -9.58 -26.16 -10.29
N ASP A 460 -9.21 -27.19 -11.05
CA ASP A 460 -10.08 -27.80 -12.07
C ASP A 460 -11.38 -28.35 -11.48
N ILE A 461 -11.32 -29.01 -10.32
CA ILE A 461 -12.51 -29.51 -9.60
C ILE A 461 -13.44 -28.34 -9.20
N ILE A 462 -12.89 -27.27 -8.62
CA ILE A 462 -13.67 -26.11 -8.16
C ILE A 462 -14.36 -25.42 -9.34
N LEU A 463 -13.62 -25.21 -10.45
CA LEU A 463 -14.17 -24.61 -11.66
C LEU A 463 -15.26 -25.50 -12.29
N CYS A 464 -15.06 -26.82 -12.30
CA CYS A 464 -16.05 -27.77 -12.79
C CYS A 464 -17.35 -27.71 -11.95
N ILE A 465 -17.24 -27.62 -10.62
CA ILE A 465 -18.40 -27.43 -9.74
C ILE A 465 -19.08 -26.08 -10.02
N ALA A 466 -18.32 -25.00 -10.21
CA ALA A 466 -18.87 -23.68 -10.55
C ALA A 466 -19.64 -23.69 -11.87
N CYS A 467 -19.09 -24.28 -12.93
CA CYS A 467 -19.80 -24.48 -14.20
C CYS A 467 -21.07 -25.30 -14.02
N THR A 468 -20.99 -26.41 -13.30
CA THR A 468 -22.13 -27.34 -13.15
C THR A 468 -23.27 -26.72 -12.36
N VAL A 469 -22.95 -26.11 -11.22
CA VAL A 469 -23.94 -25.60 -10.29
C VAL A 469 -24.47 -24.23 -10.73
N CYS A 470 -23.56 -23.32 -11.08
CA CYS A 470 -23.87 -21.92 -11.37
C CYS A 470 -24.04 -21.62 -12.87
N GLY A 471 -23.61 -22.51 -13.77
CA GLY A 471 -23.73 -22.36 -15.22
C GLY A 471 -22.64 -21.53 -15.90
N SER A 472 -21.72 -20.92 -15.14
CA SER A 472 -20.60 -20.14 -15.67
C SER A 472 -19.47 -19.97 -14.66
N ILE A 473 -18.26 -19.69 -15.15
CA ILE A 473 -17.10 -19.32 -14.34
C ILE A 473 -17.09 -17.80 -14.17
N SER A 474 -17.15 -17.37 -12.93
CA SER A 474 -16.92 -15.99 -12.51
C SER A 474 -16.37 -16.00 -11.09
N LEU A 475 -15.74 -14.90 -10.65
CA LEU A 475 -15.21 -14.81 -9.29
C LEU A 475 -16.31 -15.00 -8.24
N ALA A 476 -17.48 -14.39 -8.45
CA ALA A 476 -18.65 -14.56 -7.59
C ALA A 476 -19.11 -16.03 -7.49
N ASN A 477 -19.17 -16.73 -8.62
CA ASN A 477 -19.57 -18.13 -8.65
C ASN A 477 -18.53 -19.03 -7.99
N CYS A 478 -17.23 -18.77 -8.19
CA CYS A 478 -16.15 -19.50 -7.54
C CYS A 478 -16.22 -19.34 -6.02
N GLU A 479 -16.39 -18.11 -5.51
CA GLU A 479 -16.54 -17.84 -4.07
C GLU A 479 -17.79 -18.49 -3.47
N THR A 480 -18.89 -18.45 -4.21
CA THR A 480 -20.14 -19.09 -3.78
C THR A 480 -19.97 -20.62 -3.68
N VAL A 481 -19.26 -21.23 -4.65
CA VAL A 481 -18.91 -22.66 -4.59
C VAL A 481 -17.98 -22.96 -3.41
N LEU A 482 -16.93 -22.17 -3.23
CA LEU A 482 -16.01 -22.32 -2.09
C LEU A 482 -16.75 -22.28 -0.74
N TYR A 483 -17.77 -21.42 -0.62
CA TYR A 483 -18.60 -21.33 0.58
C TYR A 483 -19.53 -22.55 0.75
N PHE A 484 -20.36 -22.87 -0.24
CA PHE A 484 -21.40 -23.91 -0.09
C PHE A 484 -20.89 -25.35 -0.26
N TYR A 485 -19.76 -25.53 -0.96
CA TYR A 485 -19.13 -26.83 -1.23
C TYR A 485 -17.76 -26.98 -0.57
N GLY A 486 -17.40 -26.11 0.38
CA GLY A 486 -16.14 -26.19 1.12
C GLY A 486 -15.86 -27.58 1.70
N ASP A 487 -16.87 -28.23 2.30
CA ASP A 487 -16.74 -29.60 2.83
C ASP A 487 -16.43 -30.65 1.75
N VAL A 488 -17.01 -30.49 0.56
CA VAL A 488 -16.77 -31.38 -0.59
C VAL A 488 -15.37 -31.17 -1.15
N ILE A 489 -14.91 -29.92 -1.21
CA ILE A 489 -13.55 -29.58 -1.64
C ILE A 489 -12.52 -30.12 -0.62
N MET A 490 -12.77 -29.97 0.68
CA MET A 490 -11.94 -30.53 1.75
C MET A 490 -11.81 -32.05 1.68
N LYS A 491 -12.89 -32.71 1.27
CA LYS A 491 -12.90 -34.14 0.98
C LYS A 491 -11.94 -34.50 -0.16
N TYR A 492 -11.92 -33.74 -1.26
CA TYR A 492 -10.92 -33.91 -2.34
C TYR A 492 -9.50 -33.59 -1.88
N VAL A 493 -9.29 -32.55 -1.06
CA VAL A 493 -7.99 -32.24 -0.45
C VAL A 493 -7.48 -33.44 0.37
N THR A 494 -8.36 -34.03 1.19
CA THR A 494 -8.04 -35.21 2.01
C THR A 494 -7.64 -36.39 1.12
N ILE A 495 -8.43 -36.66 0.08
CA ILE A 495 -8.11 -37.66 -0.95
C ILE A 495 -6.71 -37.42 -1.51
N PHE A 496 -6.41 -36.23 -2.04
CA PHE A 496 -5.10 -35.94 -2.61
C PHE A 496 -3.95 -36.08 -1.61
N SER A 497 -4.16 -35.73 -0.35
CA SER A 497 -3.14 -35.91 0.69
C SER A 497 -2.83 -37.38 0.99
N LEU A 498 -3.81 -38.28 0.82
CA LEU A 498 -3.63 -39.73 0.96
C LEU A 498 -2.90 -40.35 -0.25
N ILE A 499 -2.85 -39.66 -1.39
CA ILE A 499 -2.11 -40.09 -2.59
C ILE A 499 -0.59 -39.85 -2.43
N LYS A 500 -0.14 -39.17 -1.35
CA LYS A 500 1.28 -38.92 -1.07
C LYS A 500 2.09 -40.22 -1.03
N GLY A 501 2.74 -40.54 -2.16
CA GLY A 501 3.56 -41.74 -2.35
C GLY A 501 3.64 -42.20 -3.81
N THR A 502 2.64 -41.88 -4.63
CA THR A 502 2.57 -42.24 -6.06
C THR A 502 2.79 -41.01 -6.93
N ASP A 503 3.40 -41.21 -8.11
CA ASP A 503 3.73 -40.14 -9.06
C ASP A 503 2.46 -39.49 -9.61
N ILE A 504 2.02 -38.41 -8.96
CA ILE A 504 0.79 -37.65 -9.27
C ILE A 504 0.83 -37.09 -10.69
N ASN A 505 2.01 -37.04 -11.32
CA ASN A 505 2.18 -36.65 -12.72
C ASN A 505 1.44 -37.58 -13.71
N GLN A 506 0.98 -38.76 -13.28
CA GLN A 506 0.13 -39.64 -14.09
C GLN A 506 -1.38 -39.35 -13.95
N LEU A 507 -1.78 -38.48 -13.02
CA LEU A 507 -3.18 -38.12 -12.80
C LEU A 507 -3.55 -36.95 -13.73
N GLU A 508 -3.69 -37.23 -15.03
CA GLU A 508 -4.22 -36.25 -15.98
C GLU A 508 -5.70 -35.98 -15.67
N ILE A 509 -5.95 -34.92 -14.91
CA ILE A 509 -7.27 -34.34 -14.70
C ILE A 509 -7.30 -33.06 -15.54
N SER A 510 -7.81 -33.15 -16.77
CA SER A 510 -8.05 -31.98 -17.62
C SER A 510 -9.55 -31.68 -17.66
N VAL A 511 -9.88 -30.40 -17.60
CA VAL A 511 -11.23 -29.92 -17.92
C VAL A 511 -11.33 -29.81 -19.43
N GLU A 512 -11.86 -30.85 -20.08
CA GLU A 512 -12.16 -30.78 -21.51
C GLU A 512 -13.39 -29.90 -21.73
N GLN A 513 -13.22 -28.78 -22.44
CA GLN A 513 -14.30 -27.83 -22.77
C GLN A 513 -15.38 -28.42 -23.69
N THR A 514 -15.17 -29.63 -24.21
CA THR A 514 -16.08 -30.35 -25.12
C THR A 514 -17.14 -31.18 -24.40
N LEU A 515 -16.94 -31.48 -23.11
CA LEU A 515 -17.84 -32.31 -22.31
C LEU A 515 -18.81 -31.46 -21.46
N PRO A 516 -20.07 -31.90 -21.28
CA PRO A 516 -20.97 -31.29 -20.30
C PRO A 516 -20.38 -31.34 -18.89
N SER A 517 -20.51 -30.25 -18.12
CA SER A 517 -19.82 -30.07 -16.83
C SER A 517 -20.14 -31.14 -15.78
N PHE A 518 -21.36 -31.70 -15.78
CA PHE A 518 -21.72 -32.80 -14.88
C PHE A 518 -21.00 -34.10 -15.26
N ASP A 519 -20.99 -34.45 -16.55
CA ASP A 519 -20.30 -35.64 -17.04
C ASP A 519 -18.80 -35.56 -16.77
N LEU A 520 -18.24 -34.36 -16.91
CA LEU A 520 -16.86 -34.07 -16.54
C LEU A 520 -16.61 -34.24 -15.05
N LEU A 521 -17.47 -33.74 -14.16
CA LEU A 521 -17.31 -33.93 -12.70
C LEU A 521 -17.39 -35.41 -12.32
N VAL A 522 -18.31 -36.16 -12.93
CA VAL A 522 -18.44 -37.61 -12.76
C VAL A 522 -17.19 -38.32 -13.27
N GLN A 523 -16.64 -37.92 -14.41
CA GLN A 523 -15.41 -38.45 -14.96
C GLN A 523 -14.20 -38.17 -14.07
N ILE A 524 -14.03 -36.93 -13.58
CA ILE A 524 -12.95 -36.56 -12.65
C ILE A 524 -13.04 -37.39 -11.37
N THR A 525 -14.26 -37.53 -10.82
CA THR A 525 -14.52 -38.33 -9.62
C THR A 525 -14.22 -39.82 -9.88
N ASN A 526 -14.60 -40.35 -11.03
CA ASN A 526 -14.33 -41.73 -11.42
C ASN A 526 -12.84 -41.97 -11.65
N ASN A 527 -12.12 -41.05 -12.30
CA ASN A 527 -10.67 -41.14 -12.51
C ASN A 527 -9.92 -41.16 -11.18
N LEU A 528 -10.33 -40.31 -10.24
CA LEU A 528 -9.84 -40.37 -8.86
C LEU A 528 -10.10 -41.75 -8.27
N CYS A 529 -11.35 -42.23 -8.26
CA CYS A 529 -11.70 -43.55 -7.74
C CYS A 529 -10.89 -44.70 -8.35
N GLN A 530 -10.72 -44.72 -9.68
CA GLN A 530 -9.94 -45.75 -10.38
C GLN A 530 -8.47 -45.72 -9.97
N HIS A 531 -7.88 -44.53 -9.79
CA HIS A 531 -6.53 -44.40 -9.27
C HIS A 531 -6.38 -45.03 -7.86
N PHE A 532 -7.37 -44.82 -6.97
CA PHE A 532 -7.38 -45.47 -5.63
C PHE A 532 -7.56 -46.99 -5.68
N PHE A 533 -8.41 -47.49 -6.60
CA PHE A 533 -8.54 -48.94 -6.83
C PHE A 533 -7.22 -49.55 -7.30
N ASN A 534 -6.47 -48.86 -8.15
CA ASN A 534 -5.18 -49.32 -8.66
C ASN A 534 -4.06 -49.29 -7.60
N ILE A 535 -4.13 -48.39 -6.62
CA ILE A 535 -3.13 -48.26 -5.53
C ILE A 535 -3.49 -49.12 -4.30
N ASN A 536 -4.58 -49.89 -4.37
CA ASN A 536 -5.02 -50.82 -3.32
C ASN A 536 -5.29 -50.14 -1.96
N ILE A 537 -5.76 -48.89 -2.00
CA ILE A 537 -6.22 -48.17 -0.81
C ILE A 537 -7.60 -48.74 -0.45
N GLY A 538 -7.73 -49.23 0.78
CA GLY A 538 -8.83 -50.12 1.18
C GLY A 538 -10.25 -49.61 0.85
N ILE A 539 -11.06 -50.53 0.32
CA ILE A 539 -12.49 -50.36 -0.06
C ILE A 539 -13.35 -49.67 1.02
N ASN A 540 -12.95 -49.77 2.30
CA ASN A 540 -13.65 -49.13 3.41
C ASN A 540 -13.58 -47.60 3.39
N PHE A 541 -12.50 -47.00 2.86
CA PHE A 541 -12.38 -45.55 2.70
C PHE A 541 -13.33 -45.02 1.62
N LEU A 542 -13.40 -45.71 0.48
CA LEU A 542 -14.33 -45.39 -0.62
C LEU A 542 -15.81 -45.56 -0.20
N LYS A 543 -16.12 -46.59 0.60
CA LYS A 543 -17.47 -46.82 1.13
C LYS A 543 -17.95 -45.72 2.08
N GLN A 544 -17.07 -45.21 2.95
CA GLN A 544 -17.41 -44.07 3.82
C GLN A 544 -17.57 -42.76 3.05
N PHE A 545 -16.82 -42.59 1.95
CA PHE A 545 -16.80 -41.34 1.20
C PHE A 545 -18.02 -41.15 0.28
N PHE A 546 -18.48 -42.23 -0.38
CA PHE A 546 -19.56 -42.15 -1.36
C PHE A 546 -20.94 -42.50 -0.82
N GLY A 547 -21.06 -43.19 0.33
CA GLY A 547 -22.36 -43.67 0.80
C GLY A 547 -23.07 -44.63 -0.18
N ILE A 548 -22.35 -45.09 -1.20
CA ILE A 548 -22.85 -46.02 -2.22
C ILE A 548 -22.46 -47.42 -1.77
N THR A 549 -23.46 -48.22 -1.38
CA THR A 549 -23.33 -49.67 -1.45
C THR A 549 -23.10 -50.04 -2.91
N PHE A 550 -21.85 -50.30 -3.31
CA PHE A 550 -21.56 -51.02 -4.54
C PHE A 550 -22.19 -52.41 -4.42
N SER A 551 -23.40 -52.58 -4.91
CA SER A 551 -23.93 -53.89 -5.25
C SER A 551 -23.13 -54.38 -6.45
N ALA A 552 -22.19 -55.28 -6.19
CA ALA A 552 -21.38 -55.92 -7.21
C ALA A 552 -22.28 -56.56 -8.26
N SER A 553 -22.25 -56.04 -9.48
CA SER A 553 -22.57 -56.81 -10.68
C SER A 553 -21.62 -56.40 -11.80
N ILE A 554 -20.33 -56.72 -11.59
CA ILE A 554 -19.39 -56.88 -12.70
C ILE A 554 -19.43 -58.37 -13.05
N ALA A 555 -20.29 -58.69 -14.02
CA ALA A 555 -20.28 -59.98 -14.68
C ALA A 555 -18.91 -60.17 -15.36
N TYR A 556 -18.06 -60.97 -14.73
CA TYR A 556 -16.80 -61.42 -15.29
C TYR A 556 -17.09 -62.31 -16.50
N LYS A 557 -17.02 -61.76 -17.71
CA LYS A 557 -16.97 -62.52 -18.96
C LYS A 557 -15.56 -63.10 -19.11
N LYS A 558 -15.29 -64.20 -18.41
CA LYS A 558 -14.17 -65.10 -18.75
C LYS A 558 -14.54 -65.83 -20.04
N LYS A 559 -13.97 -65.43 -21.18
CA LYS A 559 -13.86 -66.32 -22.34
C LYS A 559 -12.51 -67.03 -22.27
N LYS A 560 -12.58 -68.35 -22.48
CA LYS A 560 -11.47 -69.30 -22.66
C LYS A 560 -10.51 -68.84 -23.75
#